data_AF-A0A7W0U989-F1
#
_entry.id   AF-A0A7W0U989-F1
#
_cell.length_a   1.000
_cell.length_b   1.000
_cell.length_c   1.000
_cell.angle_alpha   90.00
_cell.angle_beta   90.00
_cell.angle_gamma   90.00
#
_symmetry.space_group_name_H-M   'P 1'
#
loop_
_entity.id
_entity.type
_entity.pdbx_description
1 polymer ?
#
loop_
_entity_poly.entity_id
_entity_poly.type
_entity_poly.pdbx_seq_one_letter_code
_entity_poly.pdbx_strand_id
1 'polypeptide(L)'
;PRVAWLAVAVALLAWLAAGAGLDGAALLAVVALLPTPLLLPRAGTAWSLPALAPLLGAVALGPAFVGVAGLARTPARRAGLGAAGFLWLAAAEALSEDRLLFGAPAEVPAPGAWESSLLAAATEALPPFLSTPALAPALVWALFAALVPLAVRGRSLGFDLARGSLWAAALIVTQLALGDLVDPGGLAAHGAVVGPLAALLFAVLATAVRSGLREPFGRVGNPPPADPGDRPLVA
;
A
#
# COMPACT_ATOMS: atom_id res chain seq x y z
N PRO A 1 -18.36 0.32 -11.91
CA PRO A 1 -16.99 -0.07 -11.52
C PRO A 1 -16.85 -1.45 -10.84
N ARG A 2 -17.63 -1.79 -9.79
CA ARG A 2 -17.44 -3.06 -9.05
C ARG A 2 -17.71 -4.32 -9.88
N VAL A 3 -18.81 -4.33 -10.62
CA VAL A 3 -19.18 -5.46 -11.50
C VAL A 3 -18.12 -5.65 -12.59
N ALA A 4 -17.65 -4.57 -13.20
CA ALA A 4 -16.57 -4.62 -14.20
C ALA A 4 -15.27 -5.18 -13.62
N TRP A 5 -14.88 -4.76 -12.41
CA TRP A 5 -13.69 -5.30 -11.75
C TRP A 5 -13.84 -6.79 -11.42
N LEU A 6 -15.00 -7.21 -10.89
CA LEU A 6 -15.28 -8.62 -10.61
C LEU A 6 -15.30 -9.46 -11.89
N ALA A 7 -15.89 -8.94 -12.97
CA ALA A 7 -15.91 -9.62 -14.25
C ALA A 7 -14.49 -9.80 -14.81
N VAL A 8 -13.63 -8.77 -14.71
CA VAL A 8 -12.23 -8.86 -15.12
C VAL A 8 -11.45 -9.85 -14.24
N ALA A 9 -11.65 -9.81 -12.92
CA ALA A 9 -11.02 -10.76 -12.00
C ALA A 9 -11.44 -12.21 -12.31
N VAL A 10 -12.73 -12.46 -12.48
CA VAL A 10 -13.26 -13.79 -12.85
C VAL A 10 -12.73 -14.22 -14.22
N ALA A 11 -12.69 -13.32 -15.20
CA ALA A 11 -12.16 -13.62 -16.53
C ALA A 11 -10.66 -13.97 -16.47
N LEU A 12 -9.86 -13.23 -15.69
CA LEU A 12 -8.44 -13.52 -15.48
C LEU A 12 -8.24 -14.88 -14.81
N LEU A 13 -9.00 -15.16 -13.74
CA LEU A 13 -8.93 -16.44 -13.03
C LEU A 13 -9.35 -17.62 -13.92
N ALA A 14 -10.42 -17.45 -14.69
CA ALA A 14 -10.88 -18.46 -15.65
C ALA A 14 -9.86 -18.66 -16.78
N TRP A 15 -9.21 -17.60 -17.24
CA TRP A 15 -8.15 -17.71 -18.24
C TRP A 15 -6.91 -18.41 -17.68
N LEU A 16 -6.49 -18.12 -16.44
CA LEU A 16 -5.38 -18.83 -15.80
C LEU A 16 -5.66 -20.33 -15.67
N ALA A 17 -6.82 -20.69 -15.12
CA ALA A 17 -7.19 -22.08 -14.90
C ALA A 17 -7.46 -22.84 -16.23
N ALA A 18 -8.42 -22.36 -17.03
CA ALA A 18 -8.89 -23.09 -18.21
C ALA A 18 -8.12 -22.76 -19.49
N GLY A 19 -7.58 -21.54 -19.62
CA GLY A 19 -6.88 -21.09 -20.81
C GLY A 19 -5.38 -21.42 -20.79
N ALA A 20 -4.72 -21.17 -19.67
CA ALA A 20 -3.28 -21.38 -19.50
C ALA A 20 -2.95 -22.71 -18.79
N GLY A 21 -3.93 -23.38 -18.16
CA GLY A 21 -3.70 -24.60 -17.40
C GLY A 21 -2.93 -24.38 -16.10
N LEU A 22 -2.95 -23.14 -15.58
CA LEU A 22 -2.23 -22.70 -14.39
C LEU A 22 -3.18 -22.65 -13.17
N ASP A 23 -3.75 -23.79 -12.81
CA ASP A 23 -4.74 -23.91 -11.72
C ASP A 23 -4.18 -23.45 -10.36
N GLY A 24 -2.90 -23.73 -10.11
CA GLY A 24 -2.20 -23.30 -8.90
C GLY A 24 -1.99 -21.79 -8.85
N ALA A 25 -1.58 -21.19 -9.96
CA ALA A 25 -1.46 -19.73 -10.05
C ALA A 25 -2.82 -19.03 -9.91
N ALA A 26 -3.89 -19.62 -10.46
CA ALA A 26 -5.26 -19.15 -10.28
C ALA A 26 -5.68 -19.17 -8.79
N LEU A 27 -5.34 -20.24 -8.04
CA LEU A 27 -5.61 -20.32 -6.60
C LEU A 27 -4.87 -19.22 -5.83
N LEU A 28 -3.59 -19.03 -6.08
CA LEU A 28 -2.81 -17.97 -5.42
C LEU A 28 -3.38 -16.58 -5.74
N ALA A 29 -3.76 -16.35 -7.01
CA ALA A 29 -4.42 -15.12 -7.42
C ALA A 29 -5.75 -14.90 -6.68
N VAL A 30 -6.57 -15.94 -6.48
CA VAL A 30 -7.78 -15.85 -5.64
C VAL A 30 -7.43 -15.40 -4.23
N VAL A 31 -6.40 -15.99 -3.62
CA VAL A 31 -5.97 -15.66 -2.25
C VAL A 31 -5.46 -14.22 -2.15
N ALA A 32 -4.82 -13.68 -3.18
CA ALA A 32 -4.43 -12.26 -3.23
C ALA A 32 -5.62 -11.32 -3.53
N LEU A 33 -6.57 -11.75 -4.36
CA LEU A 33 -7.74 -10.98 -4.77
C LEU A 33 -8.77 -10.85 -3.64
N LEU A 34 -9.05 -11.94 -2.92
CA LEU A 34 -10.13 -12.06 -1.93
C LEU A 34 -10.04 -11.09 -0.72
N PRO A 35 -8.85 -10.78 -0.18
CA PRO A 35 -8.68 -9.75 0.86
C PRO A 35 -9.12 -8.37 0.40
N THR A 36 -9.00 -8.04 -0.89
CA THR A 36 -9.27 -6.69 -1.40
C THR A 36 -10.72 -6.23 -1.19
N PRO A 37 -11.77 -6.97 -1.64
CA PRO A 37 -13.15 -6.59 -1.37
C PRO A 37 -13.55 -6.73 0.10
N LEU A 38 -12.92 -7.64 0.87
CA LEU A 38 -13.18 -7.82 2.30
C LEU A 38 -12.65 -6.67 3.15
N LEU A 39 -11.41 -6.23 2.90
CA LEU A 39 -10.76 -5.15 3.63
C LEU A 39 -11.22 -3.76 3.18
N LEU A 40 -11.72 -3.64 1.95
CA LEU A 40 -12.15 -2.38 1.35
C LEU A 40 -13.62 -2.39 0.93
N PRO A 41 -14.55 -2.62 1.88
CA PRO A 41 -15.96 -2.63 1.57
C PRO A 41 -16.36 -1.25 1.03
N ARG A 42 -17.01 -1.29 -0.14
CA ARG A 42 -17.55 -0.13 -0.85
C ARG A 42 -16.53 0.81 -1.50
N ALA A 43 -15.24 0.50 -1.54
CA ALA A 43 -14.21 1.35 -2.15
C ALA A 43 -13.89 0.93 -3.60
N GLY A 44 -14.90 0.94 -4.49
CA GLY A 44 -14.83 0.25 -5.78
C GLY A 44 -13.67 0.67 -6.72
N THR A 45 -13.25 1.93 -6.72
CA THR A 45 -12.08 2.37 -7.51
C THR A 45 -10.74 2.06 -6.83
N ALA A 46 -10.73 1.86 -5.52
CA ALA A 46 -9.54 1.49 -4.76
C ALA A 46 -9.21 0.00 -4.83
N TRP A 47 -10.08 -0.82 -5.43
CA TRP A 47 -9.88 -2.27 -5.55
C TRP A 47 -8.70 -2.64 -6.47
N SER A 48 -8.31 -1.78 -7.40
CA SER A 48 -7.12 -2.00 -8.23
C SER A 48 -5.83 -1.43 -7.64
N LEU A 49 -5.91 -0.63 -6.56
CA LEU A 49 -4.72 -0.01 -5.98
C LEU A 49 -3.69 -1.01 -5.46
N PRO A 50 -4.07 -2.13 -4.79
CA PRO A 50 -3.10 -3.11 -4.31
C PRO A 50 -2.15 -3.65 -5.40
N ALA A 51 -2.62 -3.75 -6.65
CA ALA A 51 -1.80 -4.19 -7.78
C ALA A 51 -0.67 -3.21 -8.13
N LEU A 52 -0.66 -1.97 -7.61
CA LEU A 52 0.46 -1.05 -7.73
C LEU A 52 1.67 -1.47 -6.88
N ALA A 53 1.46 -2.21 -5.79
CA ALA A 53 2.53 -2.64 -4.92
C ALA A 53 3.61 -3.48 -5.64
N PRO A 54 3.26 -4.56 -6.38
CA PRO A 54 4.27 -5.31 -7.15
C PRO A 54 4.93 -4.47 -8.26
N LEU A 55 4.19 -3.57 -8.92
CA LEU A 55 4.76 -2.66 -9.93
C LEU A 55 5.80 -1.70 -9.33
N LEU A 56 5.55 -1.20 -8.11
CA LEU A 56 6.52 -0.41 -7.36
C LEU A 56 7.69 -1.28 -6.90
N GLY A 57 7.44 -2.52 -6.48
CA GLY A 57 8.47 -3.51 -6.12
C GLY A 57 9.46 -3.76 -7.26
N ALA A 58 8.97 -3.86 -8.50
CA ALA A 58 9.79 -4.07 -9.70
C ALA A 58 10.82 -2.94 -9.96
N VAL A 59 10.65 -1.77 -9.34
CA VAL A 59 11.59 -0.63 -9.41
C VAL A 59 12.18 -0.27 -8.04
N ALA A 60 12.26 -1.22 -7.11
CA ALA A 60 12.77 -1.04 -5.74
C ALA A 60 12.02 0.00 -4.89
N LEU A 61 10.74 0.23 -5.20
CA LEU A 61 9.87 1.19 -4.51
C LEU A 61 8.67 0.53 -3.81
N GLY A 62 8.65 -0.81 -3.64
CA GLY A 62 7.52 -1.52 -3.04
C GLY A 62 6.95 -0.83 -1.78
N PRO A 63 7.78 -0.50 -0.77
CA PRO A 63 7.29 0.14 0.46
C PRO A 63 6.73 1.56 0.28
N ALA A 64 6.98 2.21 -0.87
CA ALA A 64 6.36 3.49 -1.21
C ALA A 64 4.82 3.39 -1.25
N PHE A 65 4.30 2.18 -1.53
CA PHE A 65 2.87 1.89 -1.52
C PHE A 65 2.22 2.17 -0.16
N VAL A 66 2.95 2.04 0.96
CA VAL A 66 2.45 2.38 2.30
C VAL A 66 2.03 3.85 2.39
N GLY A 67 2.76 4.75 1.72
CA GLY A 67 2.42 6.17 1.60
C GLY A 67 1.14 6.38 0.78
N VAL A 68 1.00 5.67 -0.34
CA VAL A 68 -0.20 5.68 -1.19
C VAL A 68 -1.42 5.18 -0.42
N ALA A 69 -1.30 4.06 0.29
CA ALA A 69 -2.33 3.51 1.16
C ALA A 69 -2.76 4.52 2.24
N GLY A 70 -1.80 5.27 2.79
CA GLY A 70 -2.03 6.35 3.76
C GLY A 70 -2.93 7.48 3.27
N LEU A 71 -3.11 7.65 1.95
CA LEU A 71 -3.99 8.68 1.37
C LEU A 71 -5.49 8.36 1.53
N ALA A 72 -5.84 7.13 1.91
CA ALA A 72 -7.23 6.77 2.13
C ALA A 72 -7.87 7.58 3.28
N ARG A 73 -9.20 7.74 3.23
CA ARG A 73 -9.93 8.63 4.15
C ARG A 73 -9.95 8.15 5.60
N THR A 74 -10.07 6.84 5.83
CA THR A 74 -10.25 6.24 7.16
C THR A 74 -9.05 5.37 7.52
N PRO A 75 -8.68 5.26 8.81
CA PRO A 75 -7.55 4.43 9.25
C PRO A 75 -7.74 2.97 8.84
N ALA A 76 -8.96 2.43 8.97
CA ALA A 76 -9.27 1.06 8.55
C ALA A 76 -9.03 0.82 7.05
N ARG A 77 -9.36 1.79 6.18
CA ARG A 77 -9.08 1.67 4.74
C ARG A 77 -7.60 1.80 4.41
N ARG A 78 -6.84 2.61 5.16
CA ARG A 78 -5.38 2.71 5.01
C ARG A 78 -4.72 1.39 5.38
N ALA A 79 -5.10 0.84 6.53
CA ALA A 79 -4.63 -0.46 7.00
C ALA A 79 -4.99 -1.57 6.00
N GLY A 80 -6.25 -1.62 5.57
CA GLY A 80 -6.71 -2.59 4.58
C GLY A 80 -5.97 -2.50 3.24
N LEU A 81 -5.71 -1.29 2.75
CA LEU A 81 -4.89 -1.08 1.56
C LEU A 81 -3.45 -1.55 1.79
N GLY A 82 -2.82 -1.17 2.91
CA GLY A 82 -1.45 -1.58 3.25
C GLY A 82 -1.31 -3.10 3.29
N ALA A 83 -2.19 -3.81 3.99
CA ALA A 83 -2.21 -5.27 4.03
C ALA A 83 -2.44 -5.87 2.62
N ALA A 84 -3.46 -5.40 1.90
CA ALA A 84 -3.76 -5.92 0.56
C ALA A 84 -2.61 -5.70 -0.42
N GLY A 85 -1.95 -4.53 -0.40
CA GLY A 85 -0.79 -4.24 -1.23
C GLY A 85 0.36 -5.20 -0.97
N PHE A 86 0.65 -5.51 0.30
CA PHE A 86 1.67 -6.50 0.63
C PHE A 86 1.29 -7.90 0.12
N LEU A 87 0.04 -8.33 0.29
CA LEU A 87 -0.41 -9.65 -0.20
C LEU A 87 -0.30 -9.78 -1.73
N TRP A 88 -0.59 -8.70 -2.46
CA TRP A 88 -0.38 -8.65 -3.91
C TRP A 88 1.10 -8.71 -4.30
N LEU A 89 1.96 -8.03 -3.53
CA LEU A 89 3.40 -8.06 -3.76
C LEU A 89 3.97 -9.46 -3.46
N ALA A 90 3.61 -10.08 -2.35
CA ALA A 90 4.04 -11.43 -1.99
C ALA A 90 3.58 -12.48 -3.02
N ALA A 91 2.34 -12.38 -3.52
CA ALA A 91 1.84 -13.24 -4.58
C ALA A 91 2.62 -13.05 -5.90
N ALA A 92 3.03 -11.82 -6.22
CA ALA A 92 3.87 -11.56 -7.39
C ALA A 92 5.26 -12.18 -7.23
N GLU A 93 5.92 -12.00 -6.08
CA GLU A 93 7.22 -12.63 -5.80
C GLU A 93 7.16 -14.17 -5.91
N ALA A 94 6.07 -14.77 -5.45
CA ALA A 94 5.83 -16.20 -5.56
C ALA A 94 5.72 -16.69 -7.01
N LEU A 95 5.18 -15.86 -7.92
CA LEU A 95 4.94 -16.21 -9.32
C LEU A 95 6.13 -15.86 -10.22
N SER A 96 6.87 -14.79 -9.93
CA SER A 96 7.97 -14.33 -10.77
C SER A 96 9.34 -14.92 -10.38
N GLU A 97 9.47 -15.54 -9.21
CA GLU A 97 10.75 -15.88 -8.56
C GLU A 97 11.66 -14.66 -8.26
N ASP A 98 11.32 -13.49 -8.80
CA ASP A 98 11.99 -12.23 -8.53
C ASP A 98 11.75 -11.74 -7.09
N ARG A 99 12.82 -11.17 -6.53
CA ARG A 99 12.79 -10.49 -5.23
C ARG A 99 12.36 -9.03 -5.42
N LEU A 100 11.07 -8.76 -5.22
CA LEU A 100 10.48 -7.42 -5.30
C LEU A 100 10.64 -6.60 -4.00
N LEU A 101 10.68 -7.29 -2.86
CA LEU A 101 10.96 -6.77 -1.53
C LEU A 101 11.69 -7.82 -0.68
N PHE A 102 11.03 -8.92 -0.31
CA PHE A 102 11.61 -9.96 0.54
C PHE A 102 11.96 -11.23 -0.25
N GLY A 103 11.25 -11.48 -1.35
CA GLY A 103 11.23 -12.74 -2.08
C GLY A 103 10.13 -13.66 -1.59
N ALA A 104 9.86 -14.72 -2.35
CA ALA A 104 9.01 -15.80 -1.88
C ALA A 104 9.64 -16.47 -0.63
N PRO A 105 8.83 -16.93 0.35
CA PRO A 105 9.34 -17.72 1.47
C PRO A 105 10.15 -18.92 0.96
N ALA A 106 11.25 -19.25 1.63
CA ALA A 106 12.19 -20.27 1.19
C ALA A 106 11.56 -21.68 1.07
N GLU A 107 10.47 -21.93 1.80
CA GLU A 107 9.71 -23.18 1.77
C GLU A 107 8.79 -23.31 0.57
N VAL A 108 8.53 -22.21 -0.17
CA VAL A 108 7.69 -22.25 -1.37
C VAL A 108 8.49 -22.86 -2.52
N PRO A 109 8.02 -23.96 -3.14
CA PRO A 109 8.70 -24.53 -4.31
C PRO A 109 8.69 -23.58 -5.50
N ALA A 110 9.61 -23.78 -6.44
CA ALA A 110 9.62 -23.01 -7.70
C ALA A 110 8.26 -23.10 -8.42
N PRO A 111 7.73 -22.00 -8.99
CA PRO A 111 6.48 -21.94 -9.75
C PRO A 111 6.17 -23.16 -10.60
N GLY A 112 7.13 -23.62 -11.43
CA GLY A 112 6.93 -24.75 -12.33
C GLY A 112 6.57 -26.08 -11.65
N ALA A 113 6.77 -26.22 -10.34
CA ALA A 113 6.39 -27.41 -9.57
C ALA A 113 4.91 -27.41 -9.13
N TRP A 114 4.26 -26.25 -9.01
CA TRP A 114 2.91 -26.14 -8.43
C TRP A 114 1.93 -25.30 -9.25
N GLU A 115 2.39 -24.45 -10.17
CA GLU A 115 1.54 -23.49 -10.88
C GLU A 115 0.43 -24.14 -11.70
N SER A 116 0.68 -25.35 -12.22
CA SER A 116 -0.29 -26.12 -13.02
C SER A 116 -1.11 -27.12 -12.19
N SER A 117 -0.95 -27.15 -10.87
CA SER A 117 -1.62 -28.12 -9.99
C SER A 117 -2.27 -27.42 -8.81
N LEU A 118 -3.60 -27.40 -8.80
CA LEU A 118 -4.39 -26.84 -7.70
C LEU A 118 -4.01 -27.46 -6.34
N LEU A 119 -3.81 -28.77 -6.32
CA LEU A 119 -3.49 -29.50 -5.09
C LEU A 119 -2.09 -29.14 -4.59
N ALA A 120 -1.08 -29.14 -5.46
CA ALA A 120 0.29 -28.77 -5.08
C ALA A 120 0.35 -27.31 -4.59
N ALA A 121 -0.35 -26.40 -5.26
CA ALA A 121 -0.46 -25.01 -4.80
C ALA A 121 -1.08 -24.93 -3.40
N ALA A 122 -2.15 -25.68 -3.15
CA ALA A 122 -2.84 -25.69 -1.86
C ALA A 122 -2.01 -26.30 -0.72
N THR A 123 -1.22 -27.35 -1.00
CA THR A 123 -0.48 -28.11 0.03
C THR A 123 0.96 -27.67 0.21
N GLU A 124 1.59 -27.08 -0.82
CA GLU A 124 3.02 -26.75 -0.81
C GLU A 124 3.25 -25.24 -0.91
N ALA A 125 2.59 -24.54 -1.84
CA ALA A 125 2.85 -23.13 -2.06
C ALA A 125 2.12 -22.21 -1.07
N LEU A 126 0.87 -22.52 -0.72
CA LEU A 126 0.03 -21.64 0.11
C LEU A 126 0.40 -21.65 1.61
N PRO A 127 0.68 -22.79 2.26
CA PRO A 127 0.90 -22.84 3.70
C PRO A 127 2.04 -21.94 4.21
N PRO A 128 3.19 -21.81 3.52
CA PRO A 128 4.25 -20.88 3.94
C PRO A 128 3.78 -19.42 4.10
N PHE A 129 2.88 -18.94 3.22
CA PHE A 129 2.32 -17.58 3.30
C PHE A 129 1.33 -17.41 4.46
N LEU A 130 0.72 -18.49 4.92
CA LEU A 130 -0.23 -18.49 6.03
C LEU A 130 0.45 -18.65 7.39
N SER A 131 1.76 -18.94 7.40
CA SER A 131 2.54 -18.97 8.61
C SER A 131 2.64 -17.58 9.24
N THR A 132 2.61 -17.52 10.59
CA THR A 132 2.66 -16.26 11.35
C THR A 132 3.80 -15.30 10.95
N PRO A 133 5.06 -15.74 10.69
CA PRO A 133 6.12 -14.81 10.29
C PRO A 133 5.88 -14.19 8.91
N ALA A 134 5.31 -14.94 7.95
CA ALA A 134 5.03 -14.43 6.60
C ALA A 134 3.90 -13.39 6.57
N LEU A 135 3.00 -13.40 7.56
CA LEU A 135 1.94 -12.39 7.71
C LEU A 135 2.40 -11.13 8.45
N ALA A 136 3.54 -11.16 9.14
CA ALA A 136 4.04 -10.01 9.89
C ALA A 136 4.27 -8.76 9.03
N PRO A 137 4.86 -8.85 7.80
CA PRO A 137 5.00 -7.68 6.94
C PRO A 137 3.67 -7.07 6.52
N ALA A 138 2.64 -7.89 6.28
CA ALA A 138 1.30 -7.39 5.95
C ALA A 138 0.72 -6.54 7.09
N LEU A 139 0.91 -6.99 8.34
CA LEU A 139 0.48 -6.26 9.53
C LEU A 139 1.28 -4.97 9.71
N VAL A 140 2.60 -5.00 9.47
CA VAL A 140 3.45 -3.82 9.53
C VAL A 140 3.03 -2.80 8.47
N TRP A 141 2.81 -3.22 7.23
CA TRP A 141 2.31 -2.33 6.17
C TRP A 141 0.95 -1.71 6.53
N ALA A 142 0.04 -2.50 7.09
CA ALA A 142 -1.26 -2.02 7.54
C ALA A 142 -1.13 -0.97 8.65
N LEU A 143 -0.32 -1.25 9.67
CA LEU A 143 -0.09 -0.35 10.80
C LEU A 143 0.55 0.96 10.33
N PHE A 144 1.64 0.89 9.57
CA PHE A 144 2.34 2.08 9.11
C PHE A 144 1.45 2.92 8.19
N ALA A 145 0.68 2.32 7.28
CA ALA A 145 -0.28 3.04 6.45
C ALA A 145 -1.35 3.77 7.27
N ALA A 146 -1.84 3.16 8.36
CA ALA A 146 -2.79 3.80 9.26
C ALA A 146 -2.18 5.00 10.01
N LEU A 147 -0.89 4.90 10.38
CA LEU A 147 -0.17 5.90 11.16
C LEU A 147 0.41 7.07 10.34
N VAL A 148 0.59 6.95 9.01
CA VAL A 148 1.14 8.01 8.14
C VAL A 148 0.56 9.41 8.47
N PRO A 149 -0.77 9.59 8.61
CA PRO A 149 -1.33 10.93 8.78
C PRO A 149 -1.15 11.51 10.19
N LEU A 150 -0.68 10.71 11.15
CA LEU A 150 -0.23 11.20 12.44
C LEU A 150 1.16 11.84 12.33
N ALA A 151 2.00 11.33 11.44
CA ALA A 151 3.33 11.87 11.16
C ALA A 151 3.23 13.20 10.38
N VAL A 152 2.40 13.25 9.33
CA VAL A 152 2.24 14.43 8.46
C VAL A 152 0.84 15.03 8.65
N ARG A 153 0.74 16.10 9.45
CA ARG A 153 -0.54 16.75 9.80
C ARG A 153 -0.80 18.04 9.02
N GLY A 154 0.21 18.67 8.43
CA GLY A 154 0.09 19.89 7.62
C GLY A 154 0.05 21.20 8.42
N ARG A 155 0.38 21.18 9.73
CA ARG A 155 0.34 22.40 10.57
C ARG A 155 1.65 23.18 10.56
N SER A 156 2.78 22.51 10.38
CA SER A 156 4.11 23.11 10.33
C SER A 156 5.04 22.17 9.57
N LEU A 157 5.67 22.67 8.51
CA LEU A 157 6.55 21.88 7.65
C LEU A 157 7.69 21.24 8.45
N GLY A 158 8.32 21.98 9.37
CA GLY A 158 9.41 21.45 10.19
C GLY A 158 8.95 20.27 11.07
N PHE A 159 7.80 20.39 11.74
CA PHE A 159 7.26 19.30 12.57
C PHE A 159 6.78 18.11 11.74
N ASP A 160 6.26 18.33 10.52
CA ASP A 160 5.86 17.26 9.63
C ASP A 160 7.07 16.53 9.04
N LEU A 161 8.16 17.24 8.71
CA LEU A 161 9.41 16.63 8.28
C LEU A 161 10.04 15.82 9.42
N ALA A 162 10.13 16.36 10.64
CA ALA A 162 10.72 15.63 11.76
C ALA A 162 9.97 14.32 12.09
N ARG A 163 8.63 14.40 12.22
CA ARG A 163 7.81 13.21 12.51
C ARG A 163 7.73 12.26 11.32
N GLY A 164 7.70 12.80 10.10
CA GLY A 164 7.74 12.03 8.87
C GLY A 164 9.04 11.23 8.73
N SER A 165 10.18 11.86 9.00
CA SER A 165 11.48 11.19 9.03
C SER A 165 11.54 10.11 10.10
N LEU A 166 11.00 10.35 11.30
CA LEU A 166 10.92 9.33 12.35
C LEU A 166 10.04 8.14 11.92
N TRP A 167 8.90 8.40 11.28
CA TRP A 167 8.03 7.36 10.73
C TRP A 167 8.74 6.55 9.64
N ALA A 168 9.46 7.21 8.72
CA ALA A 168 10.21 6.53 7.66
C ALA A 168 11.35 5.69 8.23
N ALA A 169 12.13 6.24 9.19
CA ALA A 169 13.20 5.51 9.87
C ALA A 169 12.67 4.27 10.60
N ALA A 170 11.54 4.39 11.30
CA ALA A 170 10.89 3.26 11.95
C ALA A 170 10.49 2.18 10.93
N LEU A 171 9.91 2.57 9.78
CA LEU A 171 9.53 1.62 8.73
C LEU A 171 10.75 0.92 8.11
N ILE A 172 11.85 1.65 7.89
CA ILE A 172 13.11 1.08 7.39
C ILE A 172 13.62 0.02 8.36
N VAL A 173 13.76 0.37 9.65
CA VAL A 173 14.26 -0.54 10.69
C VAL A 173 13.37 -1.77 10.81
N THR A 174 12.04 -1.59 10.83
CA THR A 174 11.11 -2.73 10.89
C THR A 174 11.23 -3.63 9.66
N GLN A 175 11.42 -3.08 8.47
CA GLN A 175 11.60 -3.91 7.27
C GLN A 175 12.90 -4.68 7.24
N LEU A 176 14.01 -4.08 7.70
CA LEU A 176 15.27 -4.81 7.85
C LEU A 176 15.11 -5.97 8.84
N ALA A 177 14.49 -5.71 10.00
CA ALA A 177 14.23 -6.75 11.00
C ALA A 177 13.26 -7.84 10.49
N LEU A 178 12.28 -7.48 9.66
CA LEU A 178 11.39 -8.45 9.01
C LEU A 178 12.12 -9.29 7.96
N GLY A 179 13.05 -8.69 7.21
CA GLY A 179 13.89 -9.43 6.27
C GLY A 179 14.68 -10.52 6.98
N ASP A 180 15.34 -10.18 8.09
CA ASP A 180 16.07 -11.16 8.92
C ASP A 180 15.14 -12.20 9.56
N LEU A 181 13.89 -11.85 9.87
CA LEU A 181 12.91 -12.78 10.44
C LEU A 181 12.37 -13.79 9.41
N VAL A 182 12.16 -13.34 8.18
CA VAL A 182 11.55 -14.16 7.10
C VAL A 182 12.60 -14.97 6.35
N ASP A 183 13.80 -14.44 6.14
CA ASP A 183 14.91 -15.11 5.44
C ASP A 183 16.23 -14.85 6.19
N PRO A 184 16.48 -15.55 7.33
CA PRO A 184 17.68 -15.33 8.14
C PRO A 184 18.96 -15.57 7.33
N GLY A 185 19.77 -14.53 7.16
CA GLY A 185 21.01 -14.60 6.37
C GLY A 185 20.82 -14.37 4.86
N GLY A 186 19.60 -14.07 4.43
CA GLY A 186 19.28 -13.65 3.08
C GLY A 186 19.84 -12.28 2.72
N LEU A 187 19.69 -11.90 1.44
CA LEU A 187 20.06 -10.54 1.01
C LEU A 187 19.12 -9.50 1.65
N ALA A 188 19.59 -8.27 1.80
CA ALA A 188 18.78 -7.18 2.30
C ALA A 188 17.50 -6.98 1.46
N ALA A 189 16.41 -6.58 2.13
CA ALA A 189 15.13 -6.36 1.46
C ALA A 189 15.23 -5.31 0.35
N HIS A 190 14.74 -5.65 -0.84
CA HIS A 190 14.86 -4.84 -2.04
C HIS A 190 14.08 -3.52 -1.89
N GLY A 191 14.78 -2.39 -1.98
CA GLY A 191 14.15 -1.08 -1.80
C GLY A 191 13.76 -0.73 -0.35
N ALA A 192 14.29 -1.44 0.66
CA ALA A 192 13.95 -1.23 2.07
C ALA A 192 14.17 0.22 2.57
N VAL A 193 15.13 0.94 1.97
CA VAL A 193 15.44 2.35 2.32
C VAL A 193 14.73 3.32 1.39
N VAL A 194 14.82 3.11 0.08
CA VAL A 194 14.28 4.05 -0.93
C VAL A 194 12.75 4.09 -0.88
N GLY A 195 12.10 2.95 -0.68
CA GLY A 195 10.64 2.83 -0.60
C GLY A 195 10.01 3.69 0.51
N PRO A 196 10.44 3.56 1.79
CA PRO A 196 9.92 4.39 2.88
C PRO A 196 10.16 5.89 2.70
N LEU A 197 11.29 6.29 2.09
CA LEU A 197 11.56 7.69 1.76
C LEU A 197 10.57 8.21 0.69
N ALA A 198 10.29 7.41 -0.34
CA ALA A 198 9.28 7.73 -1.35
C ALA A 198 7.87 7.77 -0.74
N ALA A 199 7.52 6.87 0.19
CA ALA A 199 6.25 6.91 0.93
C ALA A 199 6.07 8.23 1.68
N LEU A 200 7.13 8.68 2.37
CA LEU A 200 7.13 9.96 3.07
C LEU A 200 6.94 11.13 2.09
N LEU A 201 7.65 11.11 0.96
CA LEU A 201 7.50 12.14 -0.08
C LEU A 201 6.05 12.22 -0.58
N PHE A 202 5.41 11.10 -0.89
CA PHE A 202 3.99 11.08 -1.29
C PHE A 202 3.08 11.67 -0.21
N ALA A 203 3.30 11.34 1.07
CA ALA A 203 2.50 11.86 2.18
C ALA A 203 2.65 13.39 2.35
N VAL A 204 3.88 13.91 2.24
CA VAL A 204 4.16 15.35 2.31
C VAL A 204 3.54 16.09 1.12
N LEU A 205 3.75 15.62 -0.11
CA LEU A 205 3.19 16.23 -1.32
C LEU A 205 1.67 16.25 -1.29
N ALA A 206 1.03 15.15 -0.92
CA ALA A 206 -0.43 15.09 -0.80
C ALA A 206 -0.98 16.04 0.28
N THR A 207 -0.20 16.33 1.31
CA THR A 207 -0.59 17.29 2.35
C THR A 207 -0.42 18.73 1.88
N ALA A 208 0.68 19.04 1.20
CA ALA A 208 0.94 20.35 0.61
C ALA A 208 -0.14 20.75 -0.43
N VAL A 209 -0.55 19.81 -1.30
CA VAL A 209 -1.64 20.04 -2.26
C VAL A 209 -2.96 20.33 -1.53
N ARG A 210 -3.27 19.58 -0.47
CA ARG A 210 -4.51 19.79 0.33
C ARG A 210 -4.52 21.12 1.06
N SER A 211 -3.38 21.61 1.55
CA SER A 211 -3.29 22.93 2.18
C SER A 211 -3.38 24.06 1.16
N GLY A 212 -2.74 23.91 0.00
CA GLY A 212 -2.77 24.92 -1.07
C GLY A 212 -4.17 25.17 -1.64
N LEU A 213 -5.03 24.15 -1.67
CA LEU A 213 -6.43 24.29 -2.08
C LEU A 213 -7.33 25.03 -1.07
N ARG A 214 -6.87 25.23 0.19
CA ARG A 214 -7.66 25.90 1.24
C ARG A 214 -7.42 27.42 1.31
N GLU A 215 -6.24 27.89 0.89
CA GLU A 215 -5.87 29.31 0.86
C GLU A 215 -6.73 30.21 -0.09
N PRO A 216 -7.24 29.77 -1.26
CA PRO A 216 -7.94 30.65 -2.20
C PRO A 216 -9.26 31.22 -1.69
N PHE A 217 -9.92 30.55 -0.74
CA PHE A 217 -11.25 30.93 -0.25
C PHE A 217 -11.22 31.76 1.06
N GLY A 218 -10.06 31.90 1.70
CA GLY A 218 -9.93 32.58 2.99
C GLY A 218 -9.65 34.09 2.91
N ARG A 219 -9.20 34.61 1.76
CA ARG A 219 -8.79 36.02 1.61
C ARG A 219 -9.78 36.93 0.89
N VAL A 220 -10.92 36.42 0.42
CA VAL A 220 -11.88 37.20 -0.38
C VAL A 220 -12.88 38.00 0.49
N GLY A 221 -12.88 37.84 1.82
CA GLY A 221 -14.08 38.17 2.62
C GLY A 221 -14.00 39.22 3.72
N ASN A 222 -12.87 39.88 3.99
CA ASN A 222 -12.87 41.03 4.90
C ASN A 222 -12.61 42.30 4.11
N PRO A 223 -13.66 43.06 3.73
CA PRO A 223 -13.44 44.44 3.35
C PRO A 223 -12.66 45.14 4.48
N PRO A 224 -11.74 46.05 4.15
CA PRO A 224 -11.07 46.85 5.17
C PRO A 224 -12.13 47.47 6.10
N PRO A 225 -11.87 47.54 7.42
CA PRO A 225 -12.79 48.20 8.34
C PRO A 225 -13.13 49.58 7.78
N ALA A 226 -14.43 49.86 7.63
CA ALA A 226 -14.90 51.12 7.10
C ALA A 226 -14.25 52.27 7.89
N ASP A 227 -13.70 53.24 7.15
CA ASP A 227 -13.05 54.40 7.75
C ASP A 227 -14.08 55.13 8.63
N PRO A 228 -13.80 55.31 9.95
CA PRO A 228 -14.72 56.01 10.84
C PRO A 228 -15.00 57.46 10.44
N GLY A 229 -14.26 58.02 9.48
CA GLY A 229 -14.45 59.38 8.95
C GLY A 229 -15.69 59.61 8.10
N ASP A 230 -16.38 58.57 7.62
CA ASP A 230 -17.44 58.70 6.61
C ASP A 230 -18.87 58.77 7.19
N ARG A 231 -19.03 59.31 8.42
CA ARG A 231 -20.35 59.55 9.00
C ARG A 231 -20.91 60.88 8.48
N PRO A 232 -22.02 60.90 7.72
CA PRO A 232 -22.64 62.16 7.33
C PRO A 232 -23.12 62.89 8.58
N LEU A 233 -22.70 64.14 8.72
CA LEU A 233 -23.25 65.09 9.69
C LEU A 233 -24.72 65.31 9.35
N VAL A 234 -25.60 64.71 10.14
CA VAL A 234 -27.04 65.01 10.08
C VAL A 234 -27.20 66.43 10.63
N ALA A 235 -27.59 67.33 9.73
CA ALA A 235 -27.98 68.71 10.02
C ALA A 235 -29.44 68.80 10.48
#